data_AF-A0A815PZL4-F1
#
_entry.id   AF-A0A815PZL4-F1
#
_cell.length_a   1.000
_cell.length_b   1.000
_cell.length_c   1.000
_cell.angle_alpha   90.00
_cell.angle_beta   90.00
_cell.angle_gamma   90.00
#
_symmetry.space_group_name_H-M   'P 1'
#
loop_
_entity.id
_entity.type
_entity.pdbx_description
1 polymer ?
#
loop_
_entity_poly.entity_id
_entity_poly.type
_entity_poly.pdbx_seq_one_letter_code
_entity_poly.pdbx_strand_id
1 'polypeptide(L)'
;MKEIISSGKLGKILSTHLYAGGNAWGAAINEGNAYLADIENGANMITILGGHLLDAMCYVLGEFESLTATTHNSRKTIEIRDEKGDKIRDVPLTSHDQMSVSGVLTSGAYASVHLRGGSYKGMNLLWEVEGTHGELQYKPEDNLIKLTDFDLTRHGSIYLSVNNQSMVNDCISIRYASPELIQH
;
A
#
# COMPACT_ATOMS: atom_id res chain seq x y z
N MET A 1 11.07 -7.84 -3.26
CA MET A 1 10.65 -7.04 -4.44
C MET A 1 11.79 -6.23 -5.04
N LYS A 2 12.47 -5.36 -4.26
CA LYS A 2 13.63 -4.54 -4.75
C LYS A 2 14.64 -5.36 -5.54
N GLU A 3 15.13 -6.46 -4.97
CA GLU A 3 16.15 -7.31 -5.60
C GLU A 3 15.75 -7.85 -6.97
N ILE A 4 14.48 -8.24 -7.13
CA ILE A 4 13.95 -8.76 -8.40
C ILE A 4 13.93 -7.64 -9.45
N ILE A 5 13.44 -6.46 -9.07
CA ILE A 5 13.39 -5.30 -9.96
C ILE A 5 14.81 -4.83 -10.31
N SER A 6 15.71 -4.72 -9.33
CA SER A 6 17.10 -4.31 -9.56
C SER A 6 17.91 -5.35 -10.34
N SER A 7 17.50 -6.62 -10.35
CA SER A 7 18.14 -7.65 -11.19
C SER A 7 17.87 -7.47 -12.70
N GLY A 8 16.96 -6.56 -13.08
CA GLY A 8 16.64 -6.28 -14.47
C GLY A 8 15.74 -7.34 -15.14
N LYS A 9 15.25 -8.33 -14.38
CA LYS A 9 14.39 -9.42 -14.89
C LYS A 9 13.10 -8.93 -15.58
N LEU A 10 12.57 -7.79 -15.15
CA LEU A 10 11.38 -7.17 -15.76
C LEU A 10 11.73 -6.22 -16.91
N GLY A 11 13.01 -5.98 -17.19
CA GLY A 11 13.44 -4.95 -18.13
C GLY A 11 13.26 -3.54 -17.61
N LYS A 12 12.93 -2.61 -18.52
CA LYS A 12 12.59 -1.24 -18.16
C LYS A 12 11.21 -1.24 -17.51
N ILE A 13 11.10 -0.62 -16.33
CA ILE A 13 9.80 -0.45 -15.67
C ILE A 13 8.97 0.59 -16.44
N LEU A 14 7.73 0.22 -16.76
CA LEU A 14 6.77 1.05 -17.50
C LEU A 14 5.79 1.71 -16.53
N SER A 15 5.24 0.93 -15.62
CA SER A 15 4.20 1.41 -14.71
C SER A 15 4.20 0.66 -13.38
N THR A 16 3.55 1.25 -12.37
CA THR A 16 3.20 0.59 -11.12
C THR A 16 1.83 1.01 -10.63
N HIS A 17 1.11 0.03 -10.08
CA HIS A 17 -0.20 0.22 -9.47
C HIS A 17 -0.17 -0.30 -8.04
N LEU A 18 -0.54 0.53 -7.07
CA LEU A 18 -0.62 0.15 -5.67
C LEU A 18 -2.01 0.46 -5.12
N TYR A 19 -2.67 -0.54 -4.58
CA TYR A 19 -3.93 -0.39 -3.89
C TYR A 19 -3.81 -0.92 -2.46
N ALA A 20 -4.28 -0.15 -1.47
CA ALA A 20 -4.23 -0.58 -0.09
C ALA A 20 -5.42 -0.11 0.76
N GLY A 21 -5.86 -0.98 1.67
CA GLY A 21 -6.90 -0.72 2.66
C GLY A 21 -6.36 -0.77 4.08
N GLY A 22 -6.47 0.33 4.82
CA GLY A 22 -6.05 0.39 6.22
C GLY A 22 -7.09 -0.22 7.16
N ASN A 23 -6.68 -0.98 8.17
CA ASN A 23 -7.62 -1.55 9.16
C ASN A 23 -8.39 -0.49 9.97
N ALA A 24 -7.93 0.77 9.97
CA ALA A 24 -8.60 1.94 10.55
C ALA A 24 -9.33 2.78 9.47
N TRP A 25 -10.05 3.84 9.87
CA TRP A 25 -10.78 4.75 8.96
C TRP A 25 -11.89 4.09 8.12
N GLY A 26 -12.31 2.87 8.52
CA GLY A 26 -13.47 2.18 7.98
C GLY A 26 -14.78 2.63 8.63
N ALA A 27 -15.86 1.85 8.45
CA ALA A 27 -17.14 2.15 9.10
C ALA A 27 -17.10 2.04 10.63
N ALA A 28 -16.13 1.27 11.16
CA ALA A 28 -15.91 1.09 12.58
C ALA A 28 -14.42 0.97 12.88
N ILE A 29 -14.02 1.37 14.09
CA ILE A 29 -12.68 1.18 14.65
C ILE A 29 -12.78 0.78 16.12
N ASN A 30 -11.79 0.04 16.61
CA ASN A 30 -11.74 -0.32 18.03
C ASN A 30 -11.36 0.90 18.88
N GLU A 31 -11.80 0.92 20.14
CA GLU A 31 -11.60 2.04 21.07
C GLU A 31 -10.14 2.46 21.22
N GLY A 32 -9.20 1.52 21.28
CA GLY A 32 -7.76 1.81 21.34
C GLY A 32 -7.22 2.60 20.13
N ASN A 33 -7.93 2.57 19.00
CA ASN A 33 -7.59 3.29 17.77
C ASN A 33 -8.47 4.53 17.54
N ALA A 34 -9.33 4.90 18.48
CA ALA A 34 -10.28 6.01 18.31
C ALA A 34 -9.60 7.34 17.95
N TYR A 35 -8.36 7.56 18.43
CA TYR A 35 -7.57 8.73 18.13
C TYR A 35 -7.27 8.91 16.62
N LEU A 36 -7.26 7.82 15.83
CA LEU A 36 -7.03 7.88 14.38
C LEU A 36 -8.16 8.58 13.62
N ALA A 37 -9.34 8.73 14.23
CA ALA A 37 -10.50 9.38 13.61
C ALA A 37 -10.34 10.90 13.52
N ASP A 38 -9.52 11.50 14.38
CA ASP A 38 -9.36 12.94 14.48
C ASP A 38 -8.05 13.42 13.80
N ILE A 39 -8.19 14.29 12.79
CA ILE A 39 -7.07 14.82 12.02
C ILE A 39 -6.07 15.60 12.90
N GLU A 40 -6.55 16.23 13.97
CA GLU A 40 -5.73 17.04 14.89
C GLU A 40 -4.72 16.18 15.68
N ASN A 41 -4.93 14.87 15.79
CA ASN A 41 -3.99 13.96 16.43
C ASN A 41 -2.73 13.70 15.57
N GLY A 42 -2.72 14.11 14.30
CA GLY A 42 -1.60 13.90 13.35
C GLY A 42 -1.43 12.46 12.87
N ALA A 43 -2.08 11.50 13.53
CA ALA A 43 -2.10 10.08 13.19
C ALA A 43 -3.28 9.76 12.26
N ASN A 44 -3.04 9.74 10.96
CA ASN A 44 -4.08 9.53 9.96
C ASN A 44 -3.60 8.65 8.80
N MET A 45 -4.50 8.33 7.88
CA MET A 45 -4.21 7.41 6.77
C MET A 45 -3.04 7.88 5.92
N ILE A 46 -2.89 9.18 5.70
CA ILE A 46 -1.82 9.74 4.86
C ILE A 46 -0.48 9.59 5.55
N THR A 47 -0.40 9.99 6.84
CA THR A 47 0.86 10.01 7.59
C THR A 47 1.34 8.62 7.99
N ILE A 48 0.42 7.67 8.18
CA ILE A 48 0.74 6.30 8.57
C ILE A 48 0.77 5.39 7.34
N LEU A 49 -0.40 5.04 6.81
CA LEU A 49 -0.49 4.06 5.72
C LEU A 49 0.16 4.59 4.43
N GLY A 50 -0.14 5.82 4.07
CA GLY A 50 0.42 6.49 2.90
C GLY A 50 1.92 6.69 3.02
N GLY A 51 2.40 7.16 4.17
CA GLY A 51 3.82 7.31 4.47
C GLY A 51 4.59 6.01 4.22
N HIS A 52 4.19 4.91 4.85
CA HIS A 52 4.88 3.63 4.69
C HIS A 52 4.84 3.08 3.25
N LEU A 53 3.68 3.12 2.60
CA LEU A 53 3.54 2.53 1.27
C LEU A 53 4.22 3.35 0.17
N LEU A 54 4.12 4.69 0.24
CA LEU A 54 4.81 5.55 -0.71
C LEU A 54 6.32 5.51 -0.51
N ASP A 55 6.81 5.49 0.74
CA ASP A 55 8.24 5.36 1.04
C ASP A 55 8.79 4.01 0.52
N ALA A 56 8.10 2.91 0.79
CA ALA A 56 8.47 1.60 0.25
C ALA A 56 8.45 1.57 -1.29
N MET A 57 7.45 2.18 -1.91
CA MET A 57 7.37 2.29 -3.38
C MET A 57 8.54 3.10 -3.94
N CYS A 58 8.83 4.27 -3.37
CA CYS A 58 9.94 5.14 -3.77
C CYS A 58 11.29 4.44 -3.59
N TYR A 59 11.48 3.74 -2.48
CA TYR A 59 12.68 2.94 -2.24
C TYR A 59 12.87 1.86 -3.33
N VAL A 60 11.78 1.22 -3.77
CA VAL A 60 11.82 0.16 -4.78
C VAL A 60 12.02 0.70 -6.20
N LEU A 61 11.27 1.73 -6.59
CA LEU A 61 11.10 2.16 -7.99
C LEU A 61 11.71 3.54 -8.31
N GLY A 62 12.14 4.28 -7.29
CA GLY A 62 12.61 5.67 -7.40
C GLY A 62 11.55 6.68 -7.00
N GLU A 63 12.00 7.92 -6.76
CA GLU A 63 11.15 9.04 -6.34
C GLU A 63 10.23 9.54 -7.45
N PHE A 64 9.20 10.30 -7.09
CA PHE A 64 8.39 11.03 -8.05
C PHE A 64 9.15 12.22 -8.64
N GLU A 65 9.16 12.33 -9.98
CA GLU A 65 9.53 13.55 -10.68
C GLU A 65 8.38 14.56 -10.66
N SER A 66 7.15 14.08 -10.87
CA SER A 66 5.93 14.88 -10.78
C SER A 66 4.76 14.03 -10.31
N LEU A 67 3.86 14.59 -9.51
CA LEU A 67 2.67 13.90 -9.02
C LEU A 67 1.48 14.85 -8.85
N THR A 68 0.30 14.24 -8.79
CA THR A 68 -0.94 14.85 -8.29
C THR A 68 -1.51 13.93 -7.22
N ALA A 69 -2.08 14.53 -6.18
CA ALA A 69 -2.73 13.80 -5.09
C ALA A 69 -4.12 14.36 -4.81
N THR A 70 -5.05 13.47 -4.48
CA THR A 70 -6.42 13.81 -4.05
C THR A 70 -6.72 13.10 -2.76
N THR A 71 -7.28 13.82 -1.78
CA THR A 71 -7.75 13.24 -0.52
C THR A 71 -9.24 13.49 -0.36
N HIS A 72 -9.92 12.61 0.36
CA HIS A 72 -11.35 12.72 0.57
C HIS A 72 -11.79 12.01 1.85
N ASN A 73 -12.92 12.46 2.39
CA ASN A 73 -13.65 11.84 3.50
C ASN A 73 -15.01 11.38 2.98
N SER A 74 -15.11 10.12 2.59
CA SER A 74 -16.37 9.49 2.17
C SER A 74 -17.32 9.26 3.35
N ARG A 75 -16.81 9.24 4.59
CA ARG A 75 -17.58 9.09 5.82
C ARG A 75 -17.45 10.32 6.69
N LYS A 76 -18.57 10.73 7.29
CA LYS A 76 -18.62 11.82 8.28
C LYS A 76 -18.57 11.32 9.71
N THR A 77 -18.98 10.08 9.93
CA THR A 77 -19.13 9.46 11.25
C THR A 77 -18.76 7.98 11.16
N ILE A 78 -18.15 7.45 12.22
CA ILE A 78 -17.77 6.04 12.35
C ILE A 78 -18.16 5.50 13.74
N GLU A 79 -18.28 4.18 13.84
CA GLU A 79 -18.53 3.50 15.11
C GLU A 79 -17.23 3.23 15.86
N ILE A 80 -17.21 3.53 17.15
CA ILE A 80 -16.21 3.03 18.09
C ILE A 80 -16.73 1.73 18.70
N ARG A 81 -15.93 0.67 18.64
CA ARG A 81 -16.26 -0.66 19.16
C ARG A 81 -15.32 -1.09 20.28
N ASP A 82 -15.81 -1.90 21.19
CA ASP A 82 -14.99 -2.55 22.21
C ASP A 82 -14.22 -3.76 21.65
N GLU A 83 -13.47 -4.46 22.50
CA GLU A 83 -12.71 -5.66 22.11
C GLU A 83 -13.60 -6.85 21.69
N LYS A 84 -14.88 -6.85 22.09
CA LYS A 84 -15.87 -7.87 21.72
C LYS A 84 -16.56 -7.56 20.40
N GLY A 85 -16.36 -6.35 19.88
CA GLY A 85 -16.98 -5.85 18.65
C GLY A 85 -18.32 -5.16 18.88
N ASP A 86 -18.72 -4.93 20.14
CA ASP A 86 -19.93 -4.22 20.49
C ASP A 86 -19.72 -2.72 20.33
N LYS A 87 -20.73 -2.02 19.78
CA LYS A 87 -20.69 -0.57 19.59
C LYS A 87 -20.73 0.14 20.94
N ILE A 88 -19.75 1.02 21.17
CA ILE A 88 -19.68 1.91 22.33
C ILE A 88 -20.34 3.26 22.01
N ARG A 89 -19.91 3.91 20.93
CA ARG A 89 -20.35 5.26 20.53
C ARG A 89 -20.09 5.53 19.05
N ASP A 90 -20.69 6.59 18.53
CA ASP A 90 -20.32 7.18 17.24
C ASP A 90 -19.41 8.38 17.45
N VAL A 91 -18.44 8.58 16.55
CA VAL A 91 -17.57 9.76 16.54
C VAL A 91 -17.46 10.36 15.14
N PRO A 92 -17.26 11.68 15.00
CA PRO A 92 -16.91 12.28 13.71
C PRO A 92 -15.61 11.68 13.16
N LEU A 93 -15.55 11.48 11.84
CA LEU A 93 -14.31 11.15 11.12
C LEU A 93 -13.82 12.40 10.39
N THR A 94 -12.86 13.09 10.99
CA THR A 94 -12.21 14.27 10.39
C THR A 94 -10.93 13.89 9.64
N SER A 95 -10.25 12.82 10.04
CA SER A 95 -9.14 12.21 9.29
C SER A 95 -9.59 11.64 7.94
N HIS A 96 -8.75 11.79 6.92
CA HIS A 96 -9.02 11.29 5.56
C HIS A 96 -9.20 9.76 5.52
N ASP A 97 -10.17 9.30 4.73
CA ASP A 97 -10.48 7.88 4.51
C ASP A 97 -10.28 7.44 3.06
N GLN A 98 -9.95 8.37 2.15
CA GLN A 98 -9.54 8.12 0.78
C GLN A 98 -8.34 8.99 0.42
N MET A 99 -7.36 8.41 -0.28
CA MET A 99 -6.22 9.12 -0.84
C MET A 99 -5.83 8.46 -2.16
N SER A 100 -5.67 9.25 -3.21
CA SER A 100 -5.02 8.81 -4.45
C SER A 100 -3.79 9.65 -4.74
N VAL A 101 -2.77 9.02 -5.32
CA VAL A 101 -1.58 9.67 -5.85
C VAL A 101 -1.31 9.10 -7.23
N SER A 102 -1.04 9.94 -8.20
CA SER A 102 -0.58 9.48 -9.52
C SER A 102 0.44 10.42 -10.11
N GLY A 103 1.40 9.90 -10.85
CA GLY A 103 2.51 10.70 -11.33
C GLY A 103 3.55 9.93 -12.12
N VAL A 104 4.63 10.62 -12.46
CA VAL A 104 5.79 10.06 -13.16
C VAL A 104 6.95 10.00 -12.18
N LEU A 105 7.61 8.83 -12.10
CA LEU A 105 8.82 8.63 -11.32
C LEU A 105 10.04 9.16 -12.08
N THR A 106 11.15 9.45 -11.38
CA THR A 106 12.41 9.90 -12.01
C THR A 106 13.01 8.89 -13.00
N SER A 107 12.54 7.64 -12.98
CA SER A 107 12.87 6.59 -13.96
C SER A 107 12.08 6.70 -15.27
N GLY A 108 11.06 7.56 -15.33
CA GLY A 108 10.09 7.68 -16.42
C GLY A 108 8.91 6.71 -16.33
N ALA A 109 8.86 5.84 -15.31
CA ALA A 109 7.72 4.96 -15.07
C ALA A 109 6.52 5.74 -14.50
N TYR A 110 5.30 5.36 -14.88
CA TYR A 110 4.08 5.94 -14.31
C TYR A 110 3.68 5.22 -13.03
N ALA A 111 3.32 5.96 -11.97
CA ALA A 111 2.83 5.40 -10.73
C ALA A 111 1.38 5.82 -10.47
N SER A 112 0.57 4.88 -9.99
CA SER A 112 -0.81 5.10 -9.55
C SER A 112 -1.06 4.38 -8.22
N VAL A 113 -1.43 5.14 -7.20
CA VAL A 113 -1.63 4.67 -5.83
C VAL A 113 -3.03 5.06 -5.35
N HIS A 114 -3.78 4.11 -4.80
CA HIS A 114 -5.06 4.38 -4.13
C HIS A 114 -5.10 3.72 -2.76
N LEU A 115 -5.31 4.54 -1.74
CA LEU A 115 -5.44 4.14 -0.36
C LEU A 115 -6.87 4.43 0.11
N ARG A 116 -7.41 3.52 0.89
CA ARG A 116 -8.72 3.69 1.52
C ARG A 116 -8.72 3.22 2.97
N GLY A 117 -9.66 3.73 3.73
CA GLY A 117 -9.99 3.26 5.07
C GLY A 117 -10.76 1.93 5.06
N GLY A 118 -10.69 1.25 6.20
CA GLY A 118 -11.35 -0.02 6.51
C GLY A 118 -10.63 -1.25 5.94
N SER A 119 -11.08 -2.42 6.36
CA SER A 119 -10.70 -3.70 5.77
C SER A 119 -11.95 -4.39 5.22
N TYR A 120 -11.87 -4.97 4.02
CA TYR A 120 -12.91 -5.84 3.48
C TYR A 120 -12.42 -7.29 3.48
N LYS A 121 -13.36 -8.24 3.38
CA LYS A 121 -13.05 -9.67 3.27
C LYS A 121 -12.28 -10.05 1.99
N GLY A 122 -12.16 -9.13 1.04
CA GLY A 122 -11.38 -9.31 -0.19
C GLY A 122 -9.93 -8.85 -0.04
N MET A 123 -9.32 -8.45 -1.15
CA MET A 123 -7.95 -7.97 -1.19
C MET A 123 -7.85 -6.59 -0.51
N ASN A 124 -6.97 -6.43 0.47
CA ASN A 124 -6.67 -5.13 1.08
C ASN A 124 -5.28 -4.60 0.72
N LEU A 125 -4.47 -5.35 -0.02
CA LEU A 125 -3.22 -4.86 -0.56
C LEU A 125 -2.90 -5.58 -1.86
N LEU A 126 -2.60 -4.79 -2.88
CA LEU A 126 -2.09 -5.23 -4.16
C LEU A 126 -1.05 -4.23 -4.61
N TRP A 127 0.14 -4.71 -4.97
CA TRP A 127 1.15 -3.89 -5.62
C TRP A 127 1.66 -4.58 -6.87
N GLU A 128 1.42 -3.95 -8.01
CA GLU A 128 1.81 -4.41 -9.32
C GLU A 128 2.88 -3.51 -9.92
N VAL A 129 3.85 -4.11 -10.59
CA VAL A 129 4.94 -3.46 -11.29
C VAL A 129 5.03 -4.08 -12.67
N GLU A 130 4.86 -3.26 -13.70
CA GLU A 130 4.94 -3.64 -15.09
C GLU A 130 6.29 -3.23 -15.66
N GLY A 131 6.97 -4.15 -16.36
CA GLY A 131 8.15 -3.85 -17.14
C GLY A 131 8.09 -4.47 -18.54
N THR A 132 9.02 -4.06 -19.39
CA THR A 132 9.06 -4.47 -20.80
C THR A 132 9.20 -5.97 -21.03
N HIS A 133 9.72 -6.72 -20.07
CA HIS A 133 9.92 -8.18 -20.18
C HIS A 133 8.99 -8.99 -19.26
N GLY A 134 8.13 -8.32 -18.50
CA GLY A 134 7.23 -9.00 -17.58
C GLY A 134 6.72 -8.10 -16.48
N GLU A 135 5.85 -8.67 -15.67
CA GLU A 135 5.22 -8.02 -14.53
C GLU A 135 5.51 -8.78 -13.24
N LEU A 136 5.47 -8.04 -12.14
CA LEU A 136 5.60 -8.55 -10.80
C LEU A 136 4.44 -8.03 -9.95
N GLN A 137 3.83 -8.94 -9.20
CA GLN A 137 2.72 -8.63 -8.30
C GLN A 137 3.08 -9.07 -6.88
N TYR A 138 2.80 -8.20 -5.91
CA TYR A 138 2.84 -8.50 -4.49
C TYR A 138 1.42 -8.45 -3.90
N LYS A 139 1.06 -9.50 -3.16
CA LYS A 139 -0.21 -9.65 -2.45
C LYS A 139 0.06 -10.40 -1.13
N PRO A 140 -0.36 -9.90 0.03
CA PRO A 140 -0.26 -10.65 1.30
C PRO A 140 -1.20 -11.86 1.32
N GLU A 141 -0.73 -12.99 1.86
CA GLU A 141 -1.52 -14.22 2.03
C GLU A 141 -2.80 -14.01 2.87
N ASP A 142 -2.71 -13.27 3.97
CA ASP A 142 -3.83 -13.03 4.90
C ASP A 142 -4.68 -11.81 4.50
N ASN A 143 -4.38 -11.17 3.37
CA ASN A 143 -4.94 -9.88 2.95
C ASN A 143 -4.88 -8.81 4.04
N LEU A 144 -3.96 -8.91 5.00
CA LEU A 144 -3.74 -7.90 6.02
C LEU A 144 -2.49 -7.10 5.68
N ILE A 145 -2.57 -5.78 5.88
CA ILE A 145 -1.39 -4.94 5.83
C ILE A 145 -0.73 -5.00 7.20
N LYS A 146 0.47 -5.56 7.24
CA LYS A 146 1.35 -5.42 8.40
C LYS A 146 2.32 -4.29 8.05
N LEU A 147 2.19 -3.15 8.72
CA LEU A 147 3.05 -1.99 8.45
C LEU A 147 4.54 -2.32 8.68
N THR A 148 4.85 -3.31 9.51
CA THR A 148 6.19 -3.89 9.67
C THR A 148 6.77 -4.49 8.40
N ASP A 149 5.93 -4.89 7.44
CA ASP A 149 6.39 -5.37 6.13
C ASP A 149 6.97 -4.21 5.28
N PHE A 150 6.70 -2.96 5.69
CA PHE A 150 7.06 -1.72 5.01
C PHE A 150 7.81 -0.72 5.91
N ASP A 151 8.17 -1.09 7.15
CA ASP A 151 8.82 -0.18 8.09
C ASP A 151 10.34 -0.15 7.83
N LEU A 152 10.86 1.05 7.53
CA LEU A 152 12.26 1.29 7.15
C LEU A 152 13.13 1.82 8.32
N THR A 153 12.69 1.64 9.56
CA THR A 153 13.42 2.18 10.73
C THR A 153 14.44 1.22 11.35
N ARG A 154 15.62 1.19 10.71
CA ARG A 154 17.00 0.82 11.19
C ARG A 154 17.66 -0.19 10.25
N HIS A 155 18.70 0.27 9.52
CA HIS A 155 19.67 -0.50 8.72
C HIS A 155 19.43 -0.68 7.21
N GLY A 156 18.71 0.23 6.54
CA GLY A 156 18.87 0.44 5.08
C GLY A 156 18.70 -0.81 4.19
N SER A 157 17.94 -1.79 4.68
CA SER A 157 17.67 -3.06 4.01
C SER A 157 16.21 -3.37 4.28
N ILE A 158 15.39 -3.43 3.22
CA ILE A 158 14.07 -4.07 3.32
C ILE A 158 14.33 -5.55 3.56
N TYR A 159 14.21 -5.98 4.82
CA TYR A 159 13.82 -7.36 5.09
C TYR A 159 12.32 -7.42 4.88
N LEU A 160 11.88 -8.04 3.79
CA LEU A 160 10.62 -8.78 3.85
C LEU A 160 10.87 -9.86 4.91
N SER A 161 10.62 -9.55 6.19
CA SER A 161 10.63 -10.50 7.29
C SER A 161 9.37 -11.36 7.13
N VAL A 162 9.37 -12.19 6.10
CA VAL A 162 8.50 -13.36 6.08
C VAL A 162 9.27 -14.40 6.87
N ASN A 163 8.83 -14.69 8.10
CA ASN A 163 9.47 -15.59 9.07
C ASN A 163 9.62 -17.06 8.59
N ASN A 164 9.53 -17.34 7.29
CA ASN A 164 9.78 -18.64 6.72
C ASN A 164 10.15 -18.50 5.24
N GLN A 165 11.31 -19.06 4.85
CA GLN A 165 11.76 -19.14 3.44
C GLN A 165 10.75 -19.86 2.52
N SER A 166 9.79 -20.62 3.07
CA SER A 166 8.72 -21.27 2.32
C SER A 166 7.58 -20.33 1.90
N MET A 167 7.41 -19.17 2.54
CA MET A 167 6.28 -18.24 2.28
C MET A 167 6.60 -17.14 1.26
N VAL A 168 7.85 -17.05 0.79
CA VAL A 168 8.25 -16.10 -0.25
C VAL A 168 7.57 -16.39 -1.59
N ASN A 169 7.17 -17.65 -1.83
CA ASN A 169 6.60 -18.09 -3.10
C ASN A 169 5.10 -17.78 -3.27
N ASP A 170 4.36 -17.53 -2.19
CA ASP A 170 2.89 -17.37 -2.26
C ASP A 170 2.46 -15.89 -2.29
N CYS A 171 3.30 -14.96 -1.80
CA CYS A 171 3.00 -13.53 -1.78
C CYS A 171 3.51 -12.74 -3.00
N ILE A 172 4.49 -13.27 -3.74
CA ILE A 172 5.08 -12.61 -4.91
C ILE A 172 4.90 -13.50 -6.13
N SER A 173 4.23 -12.98 -7.16
CA SER A 173 4.15 -13.64 -8.47
C SER A 173 4.87 -12.83 -9.55
N ILE A 174 5.54 -13.53 -10.47
CA ILE A 174 6.22 -12.93 -11.63
C ILE A 174 5.64 -13.59 -12.87
N ARG A 175 5.20 -12.79 -13.84
CA ARG A 175 4.75 -13.27 -15.16
C ARG A 175 5.59 -12.58 -16.24
N TYR A 176 6.27 -13.36 -17.06
CA TYR A 176 7.09 -12.82 -18.15
C TYR A 176 6.23 -12.61 -19.40
N ALA A 177 6.53 -11.56 -20.16
CA ALA A 177 5.89 -11.31 -21.45
C ALA A 177 6.21 -12.47 -22.42
N SER A 178 5.24 -12.82 -23.28
CA SER A 178 5.52 -13.79 -24.33
C SER A 178 6.59 -13.22 -25.28
N PRO A 179 7.49 -14.06 -25.84
CA PRO A 179 8.55 -13.59 -26.75
C PRO A 179 8.03 -12.78 -27.95
N GLU A 180 6.78 -13.01 -28.35
CA GLU A 180 6.08 -12.34 -29.45
C GLU A 180 5.74 -10.87 -29.13
N LEU A 181 5.60 -10.51 -27.84
CA LEU A 181 5.24 -9.15 -27.40
C LEU A 181 6.47 -8.24 -27.16
N ILE A 182 7.69 -8.80 -27.12
CA ILE A 182 8.94 -8.07 -26.79
C ILE A 182 9.55 -7.36 -28.02
N GLN A 183 9.01 -7.56 -29.24
CA GLN A 183 9.64 -7.09 -30.49
C GLN A 183 9.31 -5.65 -30.94
N HIS A 184 8.77 -4.79 -30.08
CA HIS A 184 8.44 -3.40 -30.42
C HIS A 184 8.91 -2.42 -29.34
#